data_AF-A0A9Q8P7P0-F1
#
_entry.id   AF-A0A9Q8P7P0-F1
#
_cell.length_a   1.000
_cell.length_b   1.000
_cell.length_c   1.000
_cell.angle_alpha   90.00
_cell.angle_beta   90.00
_cell.angle_gamma   90.00
#
_symmetry.space_group_name_H-M   'P 1'
#
loop_
_entity.id
_entity.type
_entity.pdbx_description
1 polymer ?
#
loop_
_entity_poly.entity_id
_entity_poly.type
_entity_poly.pdbx_seq_one_letter_code
_entity_poly.pdbx_strand_id
1 'polypeptide(L)'
;MMFDKVSWQEKAQNLSHADTTGPHDLAGKAAHEDGIAIADTEAQPTTMHTEAHIAQVRQSSSAHRRSSVVSFEMRRPSSAQANTAQHGNDSSRTTRTSTGQVTVDHRQRSIYSIKAAQHSNDTDITEVNEENLPTPAQDLLQEQTPGQYTFTVTEQVEHGPREEKAVVNVQVSPLQYTSLVATKESLTAYMARHPCPEIQGSLRVAEVRYGWLTVYRRLFGIVFGANIIAIIILASRSPRTTYGQAAIGVGSNIFASVLARHDNLINAVISIIHFVPLSWPLAIRKRLGKIYCHAGIHSACGTSAAVWYLYFIVLIALQPVTERDNIRAGIFVTAAAIFICLLVLIAMSHPTLRGRYHDHWENTHRYIGWLLTAIIWAQVLLLCSASPHSFGSAVVRSPLFRLVLGVTVLLIYPWAMMRKRTYIANQLSSHALRLEFSHKLSRTGHNIRIASAPLSDWHGFATIPRADGSKGFSVIISNAGDWTRNIITSASVPGEERTIYQRGRLFLGIIEIPMLFSPLVIAATGSGIAPCMAFIQTHPYWPVRIVWSARFPETTYGPGIIETVLKADKDAIIIDTKETGRPDLVGLIWAAYKEINAEAVLCVSTVKVCEQVMFELEARHIPIFTPIFDS
;
A
#
# COMPACT_ATOMS: atom_id res chain seq x y z
N MET A 1 0.75 3.28 -29.58
CA MET A 1 -0.44 3.80 -30.27
C MET A 1 -1.00 4.93 -29.44
N MET A 2 -0.87 6.13 -30.00
CA MET A 2 -1.10 7.44 -29.40
C MET A 2 -2.44 7.91 -29.96
N PHE A 3 -3.40 8.29 -29.12
CA PHE A 3 -4.55 9.06 -29.55
C PHE A 3 -4.92 10.06 -28.46
N ASP A 4 -4.89 11.32 -28.85
CA ASP A 4 -5.26 12.50 -28.08
C ASP A 4 -6.73 12.46 -27.69
N LYS A 5 -7.01 12.74 -26.41
CA LYS A 5 -8.37 12.98 -25.93
C LYS A 5 -8.72 14.44 -26.19
N VAL A 6 -9.64 14.65 -27.11
CA VAL A 6 -10.34 15.90 -27.41
C VAL A 6 -10.86 16.54 -26.10
N SER A 7 -10.52 17.81 -25.91
CA SER A 7 -10.86 18.61 -24.74
C SER A 7 -12.35 18.94 -24.70
N TRP A 8 -12.97 18.75 -23.53
CA TRP A 8 -14.35 19.15 -23.24
C TRP A 8 -14.43 20.61 -22.71
N GLN A 9 -13.45 21.45 -23.01
CA GLN A 9 -13.33 22.79 -22.41
C GLN A 9 -14.09 23.89 -23.16
N GLU A 10 -14.50 23.70 -24.42
CA GLU A 10 -15.03 24.81 -25.23
C GLU A 10 -16.55 25.05 -25.17
N LYS A 11 -17.31 24.30 -24.39
CA LYS A 11 -18.79 24.44 -24.34
C LYS A 11 -19.38 25.04 -23.06
N ALA A 12 -18.55 25.45 -22.11
CA ALA A 12 -19.02 26.08 -20.86
C ALA A 12 -18.68 27.58 -20.74
N GLN A 13 -17.93 28.17 -21.68
CA GLN A 13 -17.53 29.59 -21.64
C GLN A 13 -18.26 30.50 -22.65
N ASN A 14 -19.14 29.98 -23.51
CA ASN A 14 -19.82 30.76 -24.55
C ASN A 14 -21.29 31.12 -24.24
N LEU A 15 -21.68 31.16 -22.97
CA LEU A 15 -23.01 31.62 -22.54
C LEU A 15 -22.91 32.54 -21.31
N SER A 16 -22.05 33.55 -21.39
CA SER A 16 -22.21 34.78 -20.59
C SER A 16 -21.36 35.89 -21.22
N HIS A 17 -22.00 37.02 -21.52
CA HIS A 17 -21.43 38.26 -22.06
C HIS A 17 -21.34 38.38 -23.59
N ALA A 18 -22.48 38.73 -24.18
CA ALA A 18 -22.52 39.59 -25.34
C ALA A 18 -22.56 41.07 -24.89
N ASP A 19 -21.88 41.91 -25.67
CA ASP A 19 -21.97 43.37 -25.82
C ASP A 19 -21.37 44.28 -24.73
N THR A 20 -20.22 44.91 -25.02
CA THR A 20 -20.14 46.26 -25.66
C THR A 20 -18.68 46.70 -25.91
N THR A 21 -18.34 46.92 -27.19
CA THR A 21 -17.51 48.00 -27.80
C THR A 21 -16.21 48.55 -27.19
N GLY A 22 -15.11 48.53 -27.99
CA GLY A 22 -14.18 49.68 -28.14
C GLY A 22 -12.68 49.45 -27.84
N PRO A 23 -11.73 49.70 -28.78
CA PRO A 23 -10.30 49.34 -28.64
C PRO A 23 -9.36 50.53 -28.37
N HIS A 24 -8.22 50.29 -27.70
CA HIS A 24 -7.00 51.14 -27.79
C HIS A 24 -5.70 50.37 -27.44
N ASP A 25 -4.88 50.15 -28.46
CA ASP A 25 -3.45 50.49 -28.61
C ASP A 25 -2.37 50.32 -27.50
N LEU A 26 -1.29 49.64 -27.95
CA LEU A 26 0.15 49.99 -27.89
C LEU A 26 1.03 49.74 -26.64
N ALA A 27 1.90 48.74 -26.80
CA ALA A 27 3.38 48.81 -26.89
C ALA A 27 4.31 49.08 -25.68
N GLY A 28 5.36 48.22 -25.59
CA GLY A 28 6.76 48.54 -25.22
C GLY A 28 7.15 48.34 -23.74
N LYS A 29 8.40 48.06 -23.32
CA LYS A 29 9.65 47.49 -23.91
C LYS A 29 10.70 47.52 -22.76
N ALA A 30 11.56 46.48 -22.65
CA ALA A 30 12.95 46.48 -22.11
C ALA A 30 13.22 46.89 -20.64
N ALA A 31 14.37 46.66 -19.97
CA ALA A 31 15.53 45.73 -19.94
C ALA A 31 16.49 46.22 -18.82
N HIS A 32 17.54 45.45 -18.48
CA HIS A 32 18.75 45.68 -17.61
C HIS A 32 18.75 44.90 -16.28
N GLU A 33 19.67 43.98 -15.91
CA GLU A 33 21.14 43.69 -16.02
C GLU A 33 22.05 44.25 -14.89
N ASP A 34 22.87 43.31 -14.36
CA ASP A 34 24.11 43.37 -13.56
C ASP A 34 24.07 43.95 -12.12
N GLY A 35 24.74 43.43 -11.07
CA GLY A 35 25.92 42.56 -10.92
C GLY A 35 26.89 43.25 -9.93
N ILE A 36 27.56 42.54 -8.99
CA ILE A 36 28.90 42.84 -8.38
C ILE A 36 29.17 41.95 -7.15
N ALA A 37 30.40 41.43 -7.07
CA ALA A 37 31.04 40.72 -5.95
C ALA A 37 32.35 41.46 -5.56
N ILE A 38 32.79 41.37 -4.29
CA ILE A 38 34.15 41.76 -3.84
C ILE A 38 34.66 40.79 -2.76
N ALA A 39 35.98 40.55 -2.79
CA ALA A 39 36.82 39.61 -2.04
C ALA A 39 37.38 40.15 -0.70
N ASP A 40 37.93 39.24 0.14
CA ASP A 40 38.65 39.55 1.38
C ASP A 40 40.02 38.83 1.46
N THR A 41 40.92 39.41 2.26
CA THR A 41 42.39 39.18 2.32
C THR A 41 42.81 38.56 3.68
N GLU A 42 43.91 37.80 3.69
CA GLU A 42 44.51 37.10 4.85
C GLU A 42 45.18 38.00 5.92
N ALA A 43 45.17 37.56 7.19
CA ALA A 43 46.34 37.52 8.10
C ALA A 43 46.02 36.84 9.47
N GLN A 44 46.97 36.05 9.98
CA GLN A 44 47.05 35.42 11.32
C GLN A 44 48.19 36.08 12.14
N PRO A 45 48.20 36.08 13.50
CA PRO A 45 48.82 34.95 14.24
C PRO A 45 48.26 34.59 15.65
N THR A 46 48.42 33.30 15.98
CA THR A 46 48.54 32.57 17.28
C THR A 46 48.24 33.22 18.65
N THR A 47 47.41 32.54 19.46
CA THR A 47 47.73 31.98 20.80
C THR A 47 46.70 30.92 21.23
N MET A 48 47.17 29.86 21.92
CA MET A 48 46.39 28.71 22.40
C MET A 48 45.52 29.04 23.62
N HIS A 49 44.23 28.76 23.57
CA HIS A 49 43.40 28.39 24.73
C HIS A 49 42.29 27.43 24.30
N THR A 50 42.06 26.41 25.10
CA THR A 50 41.15 25.28 24.88
C THR A 50 39.70 25.68 25.17
N GLU A 51 38.87 25.87 24.14
CA GLU A 51 37.42 26.10 24.29
C GLU A 51 36.61 25.25 23.29
N ALA A 52 35.47 24.74 23.77
CA ALA A 52 34.50 23.98 22.98
C ALA A 52 33.82 24.90 21.95
N HIS A 53 33.91 24.55 20.67
CA HIS A 53 33.28 25.32 19.60
C HIS A 53 31.75 25.09 19.58
N ILE A 54 31.00 26.07 20.09
CA ILE A 54 29.57 26.26 19.80
C ILE A 54 29.46 26.95 18.44
N ALA A 55 28.82 26.30 17.46
CA ALA A 55 28.60 26.88 16.14
C ALA A 55 27.50 27.95 16.18
N GLN A 56 27.74 29.05 15.45
CA GLN A 56 27.01 30.32 15.44
C GLN A 56 25.48 30.21 15.25
N VAL A 57 24.73 30.79 16.19
CA VAL A 57 23.30 31.13 16.03
C VAL A 57 23.20 32.37 15.13
N ARG A 58 22.76 32.21 13.87
CA ARG A 58 22.39 33.34 13.01
C ARG A 58 21.02 33.88 13.45
N GLN A 59 21.01 34.92 14.28
CA GLN A 59 19.81 35.70 14.56
C GLN A 59 19.63 36.79 13.49
N SER A 60 18.53 36.73 12.73
CA SER A 60 18.06 37.86 11.92
C SER A 60 16.61 38.16 12.35
N SER A 61 16.32 39.39 12.75
CA SER A 61 15.02 39.83 13.23
C SER A 61 13.94 39.80 12.14
N SER A 62 12.94 38.92 12.29
CA SER A 62 11.57 39.13 11.81
C SER A 62 10.64 38.17 12.56
N ALA A 63 9.51 38.66 13.07
CA ALA A 63 8.49 37.91 13.80
C ALA A 63 7.78 36.88 12.91
N HIS A 64 8.46 35.79 12.57
CA HIS A 64 7.89 34.58 11.99
C HIS A 64 8.33 33.44 12.91
N ARG A 65 7.42 32.52 13.26
CA ARG A 65 7.81 31.27 13.94
C ARG A 65 8.79 30.55 13.00
N ARG A 66 10.08 30.49 13.36
CA ARG A 66 11.13 29.93 12.51
C ARG A 66 11.45 28.51 12.97
N SER A 67 11.82 27.66 12.00
CA SER A 67 12.43 26.37 12.30
C SER A 67 13.80 26.59 12.92
N SER A 68 14.08 25.93 14.04
CA SER A 68 15.39 25.95 14.70
C SER A 68 16.06 24.59 14.54
N VAL A 69 17.35 24.58 14.24
CA VAL A 69 18.17 23.36 14.11
C VAL A 69 19.42 23.53 14.95
N VAL A 70 19.73 22.52 15.78
CA VAL A 70 20.97 22.43 16.53
C VAL A 70 21.61 21.07 16.29
N SER A 71 22.91 21.10 16.02
CA SER A 71 23.75 19.92 15.80
C SER A 71 24.84 19.88 16.87
N PHE A 72 25.05 18.73 17.50
CA PHE A 72 26.11 18.55 18.48
C PHE A 72 26.72 17.15 18.39
N GLU A 73 28.00 17.02 18.77
CA GLU A 73 28.71 15.75 18.84
C GLU A 73 28.72 15.23 20.28
N MET A 74 28.42 13.95 20.47
CA MET A 74 28.49 13.25 21.74
C MET A 74 29.44 12.06 21.60
N ARG A 75 30.31 11.85 22.58
CA ARG A 75 31.14 10.65 22.67
C ARG A 75 30.68 9.78 23.83
N ARG A 76 30.53 8.47 23.58
CA ARG A 76 30.16 7.48 24.61
C ARG A 76 31.15 6.31 24.59
N PRO A 77 31.43 5.68 25.75
CA PRO A 77 32.18 4.42 25.78
C PRO A 77 31.39 3.35 25.02
N SER A 78 32.06 2.58 24.15
CA SER A 78 31.40 1.49 23.41
C SER A 78 30.86 0.43 24.37
N SER A 79 29.57 0.06 24.23
CA SER A 79 28.94 -0.99 25.05
C SER A 79 29.32 -2.42 24.61
N ALA A 80 30.16 -2.57 23.58
CA ALA A 80 30.63 -3.86 23.12
C ALA A 80 31.64 -4.46 24.10
N GLN A 81 31.16 -5.25 25.06
CA GLN A 81 32.02 -6.17 25.79
C GLN A 81 32.74 -7.09 24.81
N ALA A 82 34.06 -7.17 24.99
CA ALA A 82 34.98 -7.98 24.22
C ALA A 82 34.51 -9.44 24.12
N ASN A 83 34.06 -9.84 22.94
CA ASN A 83 34.16 -11.21 22.48
C ASN A 83 34.92 -11.22 21.15
N THR A 84 36.15 -11.71 21.23
CA THR A 84 37.10 -11.90 20.15
C THR A 84 36.55 -12.84 19.06
N ALA A 85 36.54 -12.40 17.81
CA ALA A 85 37.44 -12.88 16.75
C ALA A 85 36.93 -12.52 15.34
N GLN A 86 37.82 -11.89 14.56
CA GLN A 86 37.95 -11.93 13.09
C GLN A 86 36.70 -11.67 12.21
N HIS A 87 36.56 -10.43 11.73
CA HIS A 87 36.65 -10.03 10.31
C HIS A 87 36.01 -8.65 10.07
N GLY A 88 36.66 -7.82 9.26
CA GLY A 88 36.08 -6.61 8.66
C GLY A 88 36.36 -5.30 9.41
N ASN A 89 37.20 -4.45 8.83
CA ASN A 89 37.48 -3.08 9.29
C ASN A 89 36.38 -2.12 8.78
N ASP A 90 35.12 -2.46 8.97
CA ASP A 90 33.98 -1.62 8.56
C ASP A 90 33.44 -0.88 9.80
N SER A 91 33.68 0.43 9.86
CA SER A 91 32.96 1.31 10.78
C SER A 91 31.48 1.28 10.43
N SER A 92 30.70 0.50 11.18
CA SER A 92 29.25 0.49 11.02
C SER A 92 28.68 1.83 11.51
N ARG A 93 27.96 2.53 10.62
CA ARG A 93 27.25 3.77 10.95
C ARG A 93 25.77 3.44 11.12
N THR A 94 25.24 3.66 12.30
CA THR A 94 23.81 3.54 12.57
C THR A 94 23.18 4.92 12.65
N THR A 95 21.90 5.05 12.29
CA THR A 95 21.18 6.30 12.47
C THR A 95 19.82 6.02 13.08
N ARG A 96 19.44 6.84 14.05
CA ARG A 96 18.18 6.73 14.76
C ARG A 96 17.45 8.06 14.66
N THR A 97 16.25 8.04 14.12
CA THR A 97 15.38 9.21 14.05
C THR A 97 14.21 9.03 15.02
N SER A 98 14.01 10.01 15.89
CA SER A 98 12.87 10.13 16.79
C SER A 98 12.10 11.39 16.45
N THR A 99 10.81 11.27 16.17
CA THR A 99 9.95 12.42 15.85
C THR A 99 8.89 12.57 16.94
N GLY A 100 8.40 13.78 17.14
CA GLY A 100 7.34 14.04 18.10
C GLY A 100 6.72 15.42 17.93
N GLN A 101 5.72 15.69 18.77
CA GLN A 101 5.01 16.95 18.80
C GLN A 101 5.13 17.58 20.20
N VAL A 102 5.34 18.88 20.25
CA VAL A 102 5.34 19.68 21.48
C VAL A 102 4.24 20.72 21.42
N THR A 103 3.46 20.80 22.49
CA THR A 103 2.52 21.90 22.73
C THR A 103 3.11 22.87 23.76
N VAL A 104 3.40 24.06 23.25
CA VAL A 104 3.72 25.37 23.83
C VAL A 104 2.62 26.11 24.60
N ASP A 105 2.26 25.79 25.85
CA ASP A 105 1.29 26.63 26.61
C ASP A 105 2.00 27.58 27.59
N HIS A 106 1.32 28.68 27.96
CA HIS A 106 1.85 29.70 28.88
C HIS A 106 2.25 29.19 30.27
N ARG A 107 1.85 27.97 30.65
CA ARG A 107 2.06 27.39 31.99
C ARG A 107 2.65 25.98 31.99
N GLN A 108 2.52 25.23 30.89
CA GLN A 108 2.90 23.82 30.81
C GLN A 108 3.32 23.45 29.38
N ARG A 109 4.17 22.42 29.27
CA ARG A 109 4.59 21.85 27.99
C ARG A 109 4.17 20.39 27.93
N SER A 110 3.51 20.02 26.86
CA SER A 110 3.17 18.62 26.59
C SER A 110 4.03 18.12 25.44
N ILE A 111 4.89 17.15 25.71
CA ILE A 111 5.83 16.59 24.74
C ILE A 111 5.42 15.14 24.47
N TYR A 112 5.22 14.85 23.20
CA TYR A 112 4.81 13.53 22.73
C TYR A 112 5.82 13.00 21.74
N SER A 113 6.39 11.83 22.00
CA SER A 113 7.22 11.13 21.03
C SER A 113 6.37 10.15 20.22
N ILE A 114 6.51 10.20 18.91
CA ILE A 114 6.01 9.18 17.99
C ILE A 114 6.99 8.01 18.02
N LYS A 115 6.55 6.89 18.59
CA LYS A 115 7.26 5.62 18.53
C LYS A 115 6.55 4.68 17.57
N ALA A 116 7.34 3.85 16.90
CA ALA A 116 6.79 2.66 16.28
C ALA A 116 6.21 1.76 17.37
N ALA A 117 4.93 1.39 17.29
CA ALA A 117 4.40 0.35 18.17
C ALA A 117 5.20 -0.94 17.96
N GLN A 118 5.61 -1.58 19.06
CA GLN A 118 6.34 -2.84 18.98
C GLN A 118 5.44 -3.98 18.46
N HIS A 119 4.12 -3.92 18.72
CA HIS A 119 3.17 -5.02 18.46
C HIS A 119 1.81 -4.59 17.84
N SER A 120 1.69 -3.39 17.24
CA SER A 120 0.45 -2.97 16.57
C SER A 120 0.72 -2.15 15.30
N ASN A 121 -0.29 -2.06 14.43
CA ASN A 121 -0.28 -1.18 13.25
C ASN A 121 -0.61 0.28 13.59
N ASP A 122 -0.85 0.59 14.87
CA ASP A 122 -1.13 1.94 15.32
C ASP A 122 0.18 2.68 15.62
N THR A 123 0.23 3.97 15.32
CA THR A 123 1.31 4.85 15.77
C THR A 123 1.26 4.93 17.30
N ASP A 124 2.28 4.43 18.00
CA ASP A 124 2.35 4.54 19.45
C ASP A 124 2.87 5.93 19.82
N ILE A 125 2.24 6.57 20.80
CA ILE A 125 2.67 7.90 21.24
C ILE A 125 2.78 7.86 22.74
N THR A 126 4.02 8.03 23.17
CA THR A 126 4.37 8.12 24.58
C THR A 126 4.55 9.58 24.93
N GLU A 127 3.92 10.01 26.01
CA GLU A 127 4.28 11.26 26.66
C GLU A 127 5.72 11.13 27.16
N VAL A 128 6.50 12.18 26.95
CA VAL A 128 7.93 12.21 27.29
C VAL A 128 8.15 13.41 28.21
N ASN A 129 8.76 13.18 29.37
CA ASN A 129 9.23 14.28 30.19
C ASN A 129 10.36 15.03 29.46
N GLU A 130 10.32 16.36 29.48
CA GLU A 130 11.33 17.22 28.84
C GLU A 130 12.76 16.86 29.27
N GLU A 131 12.93 16.46 30.53
CA GLU A 131 14.20 15.99 31.11
C GLU A 131 14.82 14.78 30.39
N ASN A 132 14.01 13.98 29.69
CA ASN A 132 14.48 12.82 28.93
C ASN A 132 14.93 13.17 27.50
N LEU A 133 14.77 14.43 27.06
CA LEU A 133 15.34 14.92 25.81
C LEU A 133 16.80 15.34 26.01
N PRO A 134 17.65 15.27 24.97
CA PRO A 134 19.01 15.82 25.06
C PRO A 134 18.98 17.31 25.42
N THR A 135 19.92 17.79 26.24
CA THR A 135 19.98 19.20 26.71
C THR A 135 19.81 20.24 25.58
N PRO A 136 20.47 20.09 24.41
CA PRO A 136 20.28 21.06 23.32
C PRO A 136 18.87 21.06 22.73
N ALA A 137 18.13 19.95 22.84
CA ALA A 137 16.71 19.91 22.48
C ALA A 137 15.85 20.62 23.53
N GLN A 138 16.18 20.50 24.82
CA GLN A 138 15.49 21.21 25.90
C GLN A 138 15.65 22.72 25.73
N ASP A 139 16.88 23.20 25.49
CA ASP A 139 17.18 24.62 25.29
C ASP A 139 16.41 25.19 24.09
N LEU A 140 16.43 24.48 22.96
CA LEU A 140 15.66 24.86 21.76
C LEU A 140 14.15 24.94 22.00
N LEU A 141 13.60 24.01 22.80
CA LEU A 141 12.20 24.02 23.18
C LEU A 141 11.88 25.15 24.17
N GLN A 142 12.84 25.51 25.03
CA GLN A 142 12.72 26.61 25.97
C GLN A 142 12.61 27.98 25.29
N GLU A 143 13.28 28.15 24.16
CA GLU A 143 13.26 29.40 23.38
C GLU A 143 12.00 29.58 22.53
N GLN A 144 11.12 28.56 22.43
CA GLN A 144 9.92 28.65 21.59
C GLN A 144 8.79 29.46 22.25
N THR A 145 8.14 30.30 21.44
CA THR A 145 6.90 30.99 21.83
C THR A 145 5.72 30.01 21.95
N PRO A 146 4.63 30.36 22.66
CA PRO A 146 3.43 29.53 22.73
C PRO A 146 2.88 29.13 21.35
N GLY A 147 2.54 27.84 21.19
CA GLY A 147 2.14 27.23 19.91
C GLY A 147 2.46 25.74 19.82
N GLN A 148 2.10 25.10 18.70
CA GLN A 148 2.41 23.68 18.48
C GLN A 148 3.58 23.51 17.51
N TYR A 149 4.48 22.59 17.84
CA TYR A 149 5.72 22.35 17.10
C TYR A 149 5.93 20.86 16.87
N THR A 150 6.52 20.51 15.74
CA THR A 150 7.18 19.22 15.52
C THR A 150 8.61 19.31 16.04
N PHE A 151 9.11 18.24 16.65
CA PHE A 151 10.53 18.05 16.88
C PHE A 151 11.01 16.75 16.25
N THR A 152 12.21 16.77 15.67
CA THR A 152 12.88 15.60 15.12
C THR A 152 14.31 15.54 15.65
N VAL A 153 14.66 14.42 16.28
CA VAL A 153 16.00 14.13 16.77
C VAL A 153 16.59 13.04 15.89
N THR A 154 17.69 13.33 15.20
CA THR A 154 18.43 12.36 14.38
C THR A 154 19.81 12.14 14.98
N GLU A 155 20.06 10.95 15.50
CA GLU A 155 21.34 10.53 16.07
C GLU A 155 22.07 9.63 15.06
N GLN A 156 23.22 10.07 14.56
CA GLN A 156 24.08 9.29 13.69
C GLN A 156 25.27 8.78 14.50
N VAL A 157 25.32 7.48 14.76
CA VAL A 157 26.36 6.83 15.57
C VAL A 157 27.36 6.13 14.66
N GLU A 158 28.62 6.49 14.77
CA GLU A 158 29.75 5.75 14.21
C GLU A 158 30.32 4.84 15.29
N HIS A 159 30.22 3.53 15.08
CA HIS A 159 30.74 2.55 16.01
C HIS A 159 32.25 2.36 15.80
N GLY A 160 33.05 2.84 16.76
CA GLY A 160 34.48 2.58 16.85
C GLY A 160 34.80 1.45 17.84
N PRO A 161 36.01 0.84 17.76
CA PRO A 161 36.41 -0.27 18.63
C PRO A 161 36.61 0.10 20.11
N ARG A 162 36.61 1.39 20.47
CA ARG A 162 36.76 1.88 21.85
C ARG A 162 35.75 2.98 22.23
N GLU A 163 35.38 3.82 21.28
CA GLU A 163 34.44 4.93 21.48
C GLU A 163 33.38 4.92 20.38
N GLU A 164 32.16 5.28 20.75
CA GLU A 164 31.10 5.63 19.81
C GLU A 164 31.05 7.14 19.67
N LYS A 165 31.15 7.63 18.43
CA LYS A 165 30.91 9.04 18.10
C LYS A 165 29.49 9.17 17.59
N ALA A 166 28.67 9.97 18.25
CA ALA A 166 27.30 10.24 17.87
C ALA A 166 27.14 11.71 17.48
N VAL A 167 26.74 11.99 16.24
CA VAL A 167 26.30 13.33 15.82
C VAL A 167 24.79 13.38 15.98
N VAL A 168 24.31 14.28 16.85
CA VAL A 168 22.89 14.46 17.14
C VAL A 168 22.41 15.76 16.51
N ASN A 169 21.41 15.66 15.65
CA ASN A 169 20.72 16.80 15.04
C ASN A 169 19.32 16.90 15.62
N VAL A 170 18.98 18.05 16.20
CA VAL A 170 17.65 18.36 16.71
C VAL A 170 17.06 19.46 15.86
N GLN A 171 15.91 19.18 15.25
CA GLN A 171 15.13 20.15 14.50
C GLN A 171 13.79 20.37 15.19
N VAL A 172 13.44 21.62 15.45
CA VAL A 172 12.12 22.04 15.93
C VAL A 172 11.49 22.92 14.85
N SER A 173 10.24 22.66 14.49
CA SER A 173 9.56 23.41 13.43
C SER A 173 8.09 23.62 13.81
N PRO A 174 7.55 24.84 13.64
CA PRO A 174 6.15 25.11 13.96
C PRO A 174 5.23 24.31 13.05
N LEU A 175 4.13 23.80 13.61
CA LEU A 175 3.06 23.20 12.81
C LEU A 175 2.28 24.30 12.08
N GLN A 176 2.06 24.10 10.79
CA GLN A 176 1.51 25.09 9.87
C GLN A 176 -0.01 24.97 9.72
N TYR A 177 -0.57 23.77 9.89
CA TYR A 177 -1.94 23.47 9.50
C TYR A 177 -2.86 23.12 10.68
N THR A 178 -2.43 23.40 11.91
CA THR A 178 -3.19 23.09 13.14
C THR A 178 -4.58 23.74 13.18
N SER A 179 -4.73 24.95 12.63
CA SER A 179 -6.01 25.64 12.53
C SER A 179 -6.98 25.01 11.52
N LEU A 180 -6.49 24.18 10.61
CA LEU A 180 -7.29 23.46 9.61
C LEU A 180 -7.61 22.02 10.06
N VAL A 181 -7.08 21.57 11.20
CA VAL A 181 -7.46 20.30 11.81
C VAL A 181 -8.81 20.47 12.51
N ALA A 182 -9.73 19.56 12.23
CA ALA A 182 -11.08 19.60 12.77
C ALA A 182 -11.09 19.37 14.29
N THR A 183 -11.82 20.21 15.02
CA THR A 183 -12.08 20.03 16.45
C THR A 183 -13.22 19.03 16.68
N LYS A 184 -13.30 18.45 17.89
CA LYS A 184 -14.36 17.50 18.25
C LYS A 184 -15.76 18.11 18.11
N GLU A 185 -15.91 19.38 18.47
CA GLU A 185 -17.15 20.15 18.35
C GLU A 185 -17.53 20.33 16.88
N SER A 186 -16.55 20.68 16.03
CA SER A 186 -16.77 20.85 14.59
C SER A 186 -17.21 19.55 13.91
N LEU A 187 -16.62 18.40 14.28
CA LEU A 187 -16.98 17.08 13.75
C LEU A 187 -18.40 16.70 14.17
N THR A 188 -18.76 16.95 15.42
CA THR A 188 -20.10 16.68 15.96
C THR A 188 -21.14 17.54 15.24
N ALA A 189 -20.87 18.85 15.10
CA ALA A 189 -21.74 19.77 14.38
C ALA A 189 -21.87 19.40 12.89
N TYR A 190 -20.79 18.94 12.26
CA TYR A 190 -20.78 18.51 10.86
C TYR A 190 -21.68 17.29 10.65
N MET A 191 -21.56 16.25 11.48
CA MET A 191 -22.44 15.07 11.44
C MET A 191 -23.90 15.43 11.70
N ALA A 192 -24.17 16.42 12.58
CA ALA A 192 -25.52 16.86 12.88
C ALA A 192 -26.25 17.51 11.69
N ARG A 193 -25.52 18.07 10.70
CA ARG A 193 -26.13 18.62 9.47
C ARG A 193 -26.81 17.54 8.63
N HIS A 194 -26.21 16.34 8.62
CA HIS A 194 -26.68 15.20 7.86
C HIS A 194 -26.55 13.95 8.73
N PRO A 195 -27.47 13.74 9.69
CA PRO A 195 -27.38 12.61 10.61
C PRO A 195 -27.44 11.29 9.84
N CYS A 196 -26.59 10.35 10.23
CA CYS A 196 -26.58 9.00 9.67
C CYS A 196 -27.84 8.26 10.13
N PRO A 197 -28.73 7.82 9.23
CA PRO A 197 -29.93 7.11 9.61
C PRO A 197 -29.58 5.72 10.16
N GLU A 198 -30.50 5.12 10.89
CA GLU A 198 -30.40 3.72 11.26
C GLU A 198 -30.50 2.81 10.02
N ILE A 199 -29.97 1.59 10.12
CA ILE A 199 -30.10 0.59 9.06
C ILE A 199 -31.57 0.20 8.94
N GLN A 200 -32.14 0.38 7.75
CA GLN A 200 -33.54 0.03 7.50
C GLN A 200 -33.72 -1.48 7.33
N GLY A 201 -34.78 -2.02 7.94
CA GLY A 201 -35.16 -3.44 7.82
C GLY A 201 -34.52 -4.35 8.87
N SER A 202 -34.52 -5.65 8.62
CA SER A 202 -33.97 -6.63 9.56
C SER A 202 -32.44 -6.59 9.56
N LEU A 203 -31.85 -6.25 10.71
CA LEU A 203 -30.39 -6.28 10.91
C LEU A 203 -29.79 -7.63 10.55
N ARG A 204 -30.46 -8.74 10.91
CA ARG A 204 -30.00 -10.10 10.56
C ARG A 204 -29.91 -10.31 9.04
N VAL A 205 -30.87 -9.78 8.28
CA VAL A 205 -30.84 -9.87 6.81
C VAL A 205 -29.70 -9.01 6.24
N ALA A 206 -29.46 -7.83 6.81
CA ALA A 206 -28.34 -6.98 6.41
C ALA A 206 -26.99 -7.64 6.73
N GLU A 207 -26.83 -8.21 7.94
CA GLU A 207 -25.65 -8.97 8.36
C GLU A 207 -25.37 -10.14 7.43
N VAL A 208 -26.40 -10.91 7.05
CA VAL A 208 -26.24 -12.00 6.09
C VAL A 208 -25.89 -11.48 4.70
N ARG A 209 -26.57 -10.44 4.20
CA ARG A 209 -26.40 -9.96 2.82
C ARG A 209 -25.09 -9.20 2.59
N TYR A 210 -24.75 -8.29 3.49
CA TYR A 210 -23.62 -7.37 3.34
C TYR A 210 -22.42 -7.79 4.19
N GLY A 211 -22.64 -8.45 5.32
CA GLY A 211 -21.56 -9.00 6.16
C GLY A 211 -21.09 -10.37 5.67
N TRP A 212 -22.00 -11.35 5.54
CA TRP A 212 -21.63 -12.73 5.19
C TRP A 212 -21.59 -13.01 3.68
N LEU A 213 -22.55 -12.53 2.88
CA LEU A 213 -22.62 -12.71 1.41
C LEU A 213 -21.90 -11.60 0.64
N THR A 214 -20.68 -11.28 1.07
CA THR A 214 -19.81 -10.35 0.33
C THR A 214 -19.65 -10.76 -1.13
N VAL A 215 -19.35 -9.82 -2.03
CA VAL A 215 -19.15 -10.13 -3.45
C VAL A 215 -18.09 -11.23 -3.63
N TYR A 216 -17.04 -11.20 -2.82
CA TYR A 216 -16.02 -12.25 -2.74
C TYR A 216 -16.64 -13.63 -2.55
N ARG A 217 -17.47 -13.81 -1.51
CA ARG A 217 -18.07 -15.11 -1.17
C ARG A 217 -19.15 -15.55 -2.17
N ARG A 218 -19.84 -14.60 -2.80
CA ARG A 218 -20.76 -14.88 -3.92
C ARG A 218 -20.03 -15.40 -5.14
N LEU A 219 -18.95 -14.72 -5.55
CA LEU A 219 -18.10 -15.20 -6.65
C LEU A 219 -17.50 -16.57 -6.34
N PHE A 220 -17.06 -16.77 -5.10
CA PHE A 220 -16.57 -18.07 -4.64
C PHE A 220 -17.66 -19.15 -4.80
N GLY A 221 -18.85 -18.91 -4.24
CA GLY A 221 -19.96 -19.88 -4.25
C GLY A 221 -20.43 -20.23 -5.66
N ILE A 222 -20.46 -19.25 -6.57
CA ILE A 222 -20.82 -19.48 -7.98
C ILE A 222 -19.79 -20.39 -8.67
N VAL A 223 -18.50 -20.05 -8.58
CA VAL A 223 -17.42 -20.80 -9.25
C VAL A 223 -17.25 -22.19 -8.63
N PHE A 224 -17.27 -22.29 -7.30
CA PHE A 224 -17.17 -23.56 -6.60
C PHE A 224 -18.40 -24.44 -6.87
N GLY A 225 -19.61 -23.87 -6.79
CA GLY A 225 -20.85 -24.58 -7.09
C GLY A 225 -20.90 -25.13 -8.50
N ALA A 226 -20.47 -24.35 -9.50
CA ALA A 226 -20.37 -24.81 -10.89
C ALA A 226 -19.41 -26.01 -11.04
N ASN A 227 -18.28 -26.01 -10.32
CA ASN A 227 -17.34 -27.13 -10.30
C ASN A 227 -17.95 -28.38 -9.65
N ILE A 228 -18.63 -28.24 -8.51
CA ILE A 228 -19.30 -29.36 -7.84
C ILE A 228 -20.39 -29.96 -8.74
N ILE A 229 -21.21 -29.13 -9.39
CA ILE A 229 -22.22 -29.59 -10.36
C ILE A 229 -21.55 -30.37 -11.49
N ALA A 230 -20.46 -29.86 -12.06
CA ALA A 230 -19.73 -30.54 -13.12
C ALA A 230 -19.19 -31.92 -12.67
N ILE A 231 -18.63 -32.02 -11.46
CA ILE A 231 -18.19 -33.29 -10.87
C ILE A 231 -19.37 -34.25 -10.70
N ILE A 232 -20.50 -33.81 -10.14
CA ILE A 232 -21.69 -34.65 -9.95
C ILE A 232 -22.20 -35.18 -11.29
N ILE A 233 -22.30 -34.31 -12.30
CA ILE A 233 -22.73 -34.69 -13.65
C ILE A 233 -21.79 -35.74 -14.25
N LEU A 234 -20.47 -35.57 -14.15
CA LEU A 234 -19.51 -36.55 -14.66
C LEU A 234 -19.53 -37.85 -13.83
N ALA A 235 -19.63 -37.77 -12.51
CA ALA A 235 -19.72 -38.93 -11.63
C ALA A 235 -20.98 -39.75 -11.91
N SER A 236 -22.12 -39.11 -12.18
CA SER A 236 -23.37 -39.78 -12.55
C SER A 236 -23.30 -40.53 -13.88
N ARG A 237 -22.33 -40.19 -14.74
CA ARG A 237 -22.07 -40.87 -16.02
C ARG A 237 -21.03 -41.98 -15.90
N SER A 238 -20.52 -42.27 -14.71
CA SER A 238 -19.62 -43.41 -14.49
C SER A 238 -20.29 -44.71 -14.98
N PRO A 239 -19.59 -45.56 -15.74
CA PRO A 239 -18.14 -45.62 -15.92
C PRO A 239 -17.57 -44.81 -17.11
N ARG A 240 -18.35 -43.97 -17.80
CA ARG A 240 -17.89 -43.24 -19.00
C ARG A 240 -16.87 -42.14 -18.72
N THR A 241 -16.76 -41.68 -17.47
CA THR A 241 -15.84 -40.61 -17.08
C THR A 241 -14.44 -41.16 -16.83
N THR A 242 -13.43 -40.57 -17.47
CA THR A 242 -12.03 -41.03 -17.35
C THR A 242 -11.24 -40.20 -16.34
N TYR A 243 -10.20 -40.80 -15.73
CA TYR A 243 -9.26 -40.05 -14.90
C TYR A 243 -8.63 -38.86 -15.66
N GLY A 244 -8.47 -38.96 -16.99
CA GLY A 244 -7.97 -37.87 -17.83
C GLY A 244 -8.89 -36.63 -17.81
N GLN A 245 -10.21 -36.83 -17.82
CA GLN A 245 -11.18 -35.73 -17.70
C GLN A 245 -11.09 -35.05 -16.33
N ALA A 246 -10.98 -35.83 -15.25
CA ALA A 246 -10.79 -35.28 -13.91
C ALA A 246 -9.48 -34.50 -13.81
N ALA A 247 -8.39 -35.02 -14.38
CA ALA A 247 -7.09 -34.34 -14.40
C ALA A 247 -7.13 -33.01 -15.18
N ILE A 248 -7.88 -32.94 -16.29
CA ILE A 248 -8.14 -31.68 -17.00
C ILE A 248 -8.94 -30.70 -16.11
N GLY A 249 -9.91 -31.19 -15.33
CA GLY A 249 -10.63 -30.40 -14.34
C GLY A 249 -9.71 -29.77 -13.29
N VAL A 250 -8.73 -30.54 -12.78
CA VAL A 250 -7.67 -30.04 -11.89
C VAL A 250 -6.86 -28.95 -12.58
N GLY A 251 -6.26 -29.26 -13.73
CA GLY A 251 -5.40 -28.32 -14.46
C GLY A 251 -6.10 -27.03 -14.85
N SER A 252 -7.38 -27.11 -15.23
CA SER A 252 -8.18 -25.94 -15.60
C SER A 252 -8.44 -25.03 -14.40
N ASN A 253 -8.74 -25.60 -13.24
CA ASN A 253 -8.93 -24.83 -12.01
C ASN A 253 -7.61 -24.21 -11.51
N ILE A 254 -6.49 -24.93 -11.55
CA ILE A 254 -5.19 -24.34 -11.19
C ILE A 254 -4.84 -23.20 -12.15
N PHE A 255 -5.01 -23.40 -13.47
CA PHE A 255 -4.77 -22.37 -14.48
C PHE A 255 -5.65 -21.13 -14.24
N ALA A 256 -6.95 -21.31 -14.04
CA ALA A 256 -7.88 -20.23 -13.74
C ALA A 256 -7.55 -19.52 -12.41
N SER A 257 -7.14 -20.27 -11.39
CA SER A 257 -6.73 -19.73 -10.09
C SER A 257 -5.52 -18.81 -10.24
N VAL A 258 -4.48 -19.23 -10.96
CA VAL A 258 -3.28 -18.41 -11.23
C VAL A 258 -3.63 -17.21 -12.10
N LEU A 259 -4.42 -17.41 -13.15
CA LEU A 259 -4.81 -16.36 -14.08
C LEU A 259 -5.63 -15.26 -13.39
N ALA A 260 -6.53 -15.62 -12.48
CA ALA A 260 -7.35 -14.68 -11.70
C ALA A 260 -6.52 -13.74 -10.82
N ARG A 261 -5.27 -14.08 -10.49
CA ARG A 261 -4.32 -13.25 -9.73
C ARG A 261 -3.20 -12.66 -10.59
N HIS A 262 -3.23 -12.88 -11.91
CA HIS A 262 -2.15 -12.44 -12.78
C HIS A 262 -2.33 -10.97 -13.18
N ASP A 263 -1.31 -10.14 -12.91
CA ASP A 263 -1.35 -8.69 -13.10
C ASP A 263 -1.81 -8.28 -14.52
N ASN A 264 -1.36 -8.98 -15.57
CA ASN A 264 -1.76 -8.64 -16.94
C ASN A 264 -3.26 -8.81 -17.18
N LEU A 265 -3.90 -9.84 -16.60
CA LEU A 265 -5.34 -10.02 -16.76
C LEU A 265 -6.10 -8.94 -15.98
N ILE A 266 -5.72 -8.72 -14.72
CA ILE A 266 -6.36 -7.70 -13.87
C ILE A 266 -6.23 -6.32 -14.53
N ASN A 267 -5.04 -5.98 -15.02
CA ASN A 267 -4.80 -4.72 -15.73
C ASN A 267 -5.68 -4.60 -16.98
N ALA A 268 -5.78 -5.66 -17.79
CA ALA A 268 -6.61 -5.64 -18.99
C ALA A 268 -8.09 -5.44 -18.64
N VAL A 269 -8.61 -6.15 -17.65
CA VAL A 269 -10.02 -6.04 -17.23
C VAL A 269 -10.32 -4.65 -16.67
N ILE A 270 -9.47 -4.11 -15.79
CA ILE A 270 -9.66 -2.75 -15.24
C ILE A 270 -9.59 -1.71 -16.36
N SER A 271 -8.62 -1.83 -17.28
CA SER A 271 -8.49 -0.92 -18.42
C SER A 271 -9.73 -0.95 -19.31
N ILE A 272 -10.36 -2.13 -19.50
CA ILE A 272 -11.61 -2.25 -20.25
C ILE A 272 -12.75 -1.55 -19.53
N ILE A 273 -12.83 -1.70 -18.21
CA ILE A 273 -13.88 -1.07 -17.39
C ILE A 273 -13.80 0.46 -17.45
N HIS A 274 -12.61 1.05 -17.63
CA HIS A 274 -12.44 2.49 -17.81
C HIS A 274 -12.96 3.05 -19.14
N PHE A 275 -13.39 2.22 -20.09
CA PHE A 275 -14.14 2.70 -21.26
C PHE A 275 -15.59 3.05 -20.92
N VAL A 276 -16.08 2.70 -19.73
CA VAL A 276 -17.43 3.04 -19.29
C VAL A 276 -17.49 4.52 -18.90
N PRO A 277 -18.29 5.35 -19.58
CA PRO A 277 -18.36 6.77 -19.29
C PRO A 277 -19.17 7.03 -18.00
N LEU A 278 -18.90 8.16 -17.34
CA LEU A 278 -19.60 8.59 -16.13
C LEU A 278 -21.12 8.78 -16.35
N SER A 279 -21.54 9.05 -17.59
CA SER A 279 -22.96 9.18 -17.98
C SER A 279 -23.75 7.88 -17.92
N TRP A 280 -23.10 6.72 -17.86
CA TRP A 280 -23.82 5.46 -17.74
C TRP A 280 -24.57 5.37 -16.39
N PRO A 281 -25.70 4.65 -16.35
CA PRO A 281 -26.47 4.45 -15.13
C PRO A 281 -25.58 3.98 -13.98
N LEU A 282 -25.70 4.66 -12.83
CA LEU A 282 -24.88 4.39 -11.66
C LEU A 282 -24.94 2.91 -11.23
N ALA A 283 -26.08 2.24 -11.40
CA ALA A 283 -26.23 0.81 -11.12
C ALA A 283 -25.24 -0.09 -11.90
N ILE A 284 -24.93 0.26 -13.15
CA ILE A 284 -23.96 -0.48 -13.97
C ILE A 284 -22.54 -0.21 -13.46
N ARG A 285 -22.19 1.06 -13.26
CA ARG A 285 -20.87 1.48 -12.74
C ARG A 285 -20.58 0.87 -11.37
N LYS A 286 -21.58 0.84 -10.46
CA LYS A 286 -21.51 0.17 -9.15
C LYS A 286 -21.15 -1.32 -9.27
N ARG A 287 -21.75 -2.05 -10.22
CA ARG A 287 -21.49 -3.49 -10.43
C ARG A 287 -20.11 -3.73 -11.01
N LEU A 288 -19.71 -2.95 -12.02
CA LEU A 288 -18.37 -3.03 -12.61
C LEU A 288 -17.28 -2.69 -11.58
N GLY A 289 -17.54 -1.71 -10.72
CA GLY A 289 -16.65 -1.33 -9.64
C GLY A 289 -16.34 -2.47 -8.66
N LYS A 290 -17.13 -3.55 -8.60
CA LYS A 290 -16.86 -4.72 -7.75
C LYS A 290 -15.85 -5.73 -8.33
N ILE A 291 -15.24 -5.43 -9.49
CA ILE A 291 -14.23 -6.31 -10.11
C ILE A 291 -13.00 -6.57 -9.23
N TYR A 292 -12.66 -5.66 -8.33
CA TYR A 292 -11.55 -5.83 -7.39
C TYR A 292 -11.78 -7.03 -6.42
N CYS A 293 -13.00 -7.55 -6.33
CA CYS A 293 -13.34 -8.77 -5.58
C CYS A 293 -12.97 -10.09 -6.31
N HIS A 294 -12.23 -10.03 -7.42
CA HIS A 294 -11.81 -11.19 -8.23
C HIS A 294 -11.07 -12.28 -7.44
N ALA A 295 -10.51 -11.97 -6.28
CA ALA A 295 -9.79 -12.94 -5.46
C ALA A 295 -10.69 -14.08 -4.92
N GLY A 296 -12.02 -13.87 -4.89
CA GLY A 296 -12.99 -14.96 -4.63
C GLY A 296 -12.97 -16.05 -5.72
N ILE A 297 -12.67 -15.69 -6.96
CA ILE A 297 -12.50 -16.64 -8.08
C ILE A 297 -11.24 -17.47 -7.87
N HIS A 298 -10.13 -16.82 -7.51
CA HIS A 298 -8.85 -17.49 -7.22
C HIS A 298 -9.01 -18.56 -6.14
N SER A 299 -9.65 -18.19 -5.02
CA SER A 299 -9.91 -19.10 -3.89
C SER A 299 -10.84 -20.25 -4.30
N ALA A 300 -11.94 -19.98 -5.02
CA ALA A 300 -12.84 -21.04 -5.46
C ALA A 300 -12.19 -22.00 -6.44
N CYS A 301 -11.39 -21.52 -7.38
CA CYS A 301 -10.63 -22.37 -8.29
C CYS A 301 -9.58 -23.19 -7.53
N GLY A 302 -8.86 -22.62 -6.57
CA GLY A 302 -7.90 -23.35 -5.73
C GLY A 302 -8.55 -24.49 -4.94
N THR A 303 -9.65 -24.21 -4.25
CA THR A 303 -10.41 -25.24 -3.51
C THR A 303 -11.03 -26.27 -4.45
N SER A 304 -11.58 -25.84 -5.59
CA SER A 304 -12.14 -26.75 -6.60
C SER A 304 -11.08 -27.67 -7.18
N ALA A 305 -9.85 -27.20 -7.40
CA ALA A 305 -8.74 -28.03 -7.86
C ALA A 305 -8.49 -29.21 -6.92
N ALA A 306 -8.54 -29.00 -5.60
CA ALA A 306 -8.38 -30.08 -4.63
C ALA A 306 -9.53 -31.09 -4.64
N VAL A 307 -10.78 -30.64 -4.82
CA VAL A 307 -11.93 -31.55 -4.93
C VAL A 307 -11.86 -32.36 -6.23
N TRP A 308 -11.52 -31.72 -7.35
CA TRP A 308 -11.25 -32.42 -8.61
C TRP A 308 -10.09 -33.40 -8.48
N TYR A 309 -9.07 -33.06 -7.68
CA TYR A 309 -7.92 -33.92 -7.48
C TYR A 309 -8.26 -35.14 -6.64
N LEU A 310 -9.11 -34.99 -5.62
CA LEU A 310 -9.68 -36.11 -4.90
C LEU A 310 -10.47 -37.04 -5.83
N TYR A 311 -11.29 -36.47 -6.72
CA TYR A 311 -12.03 -37.26 -7.72
C TYR A 311 -11.07 -37.97 -8.69
N PHE A 312 -10.01 -37.31 -9.14
CA PHE A 312 -8.94 -37.91 -9.94
C PHE A 312 -8.30 -39.11 -9.23
N ILE A 313 -7.97 -38.99 -7.93
CA ILE A 313 -7.40 -40.08 -7.12
C ILE A 313 -8.35 -41.28 -7.08
N VAL A 314 -9.65 -41.04 -6.87
CA VAL A 314 -10.66 -42.11 -6.90
C VAL A 314 -10.68 -42.80 -8.26
N LEU A 315 -10.62 -42.05 -9.37
CA LEU A 315 -10.65 -42.64 -10.71
C LEU A 315 -9.39 -43.44 -11.04
N ILE A 316 -8.19 -42.98 -10.67
CA ILE A 316 -6.96 -43.77 -10.91
C ILE A 316 -6.88 -45.03 -10.02
N ALA A 317 -7.61 -45.07 -8.91
CA ALA A 317 -7.74 -46.26 -8.07
C ALA A 317 -8.73 -47.28 -8.65
N LEU A 318 -9.77 -46.81 -9.34
CA LEU A 318 -10.83 -47.67 -9.91
C LEU A 318 -10.56 -48.09 -11.37
N GLN A 319 -9.78 -47.30 -12.11
CA GLN A 319 -9.52 -47.52 -13.54
C GLN A 319 -8.09 -48.02 -13.78
N PRO A 320 -7.88 -48.94 -14.74
CA PRO A 320 -6.54 -49.35 -15.11
C PRO A 320 -5.77 -48.16 -15.72
N VAL A 321 -4.63 -47.81 -15.10
CA VAL A 321 -3.79 -46.69 -15.55
C VAL A 321 -2.66 -47.17 -16.46
N THR A 322 -1.88 -48.17 -16.02
CA THR A 322 -0.83 -48.81 -16.81
C THR A 322 -0.42 -50.15 -16.17
N GLU A 323 0.02 -51.10 -17.00
CA GLU A 323 0.59 -52.38 -16.57
C GLU A 323 2.05 -52.27 -16.10
N ARG A 324 2.69 -51.10 -16.29
CA ARG A 324 4.07 -50.86 -15.86
C ARG A 324 4.12 -50.45 -14.39
N ASP A 325 4.49 -51.38 -13.52
CA ASP A 325 4.48 -51.20 -12.06
C ASP A 325 5.24 -49.97 -11.57
N ASN A 326 6.43 -49.70 -12.13
CA ASN A 326 7.24 -48.54 -11.76
C ASN A 326 6.55 -47.20 -12.08
N ILE A 327 5.90 -47.09 -13.24
CA ILE A 327 5.16 -45.88 -13.64
C ILE A 327 3.89 -45.76 -12.81
N ARG A 328 3.17 -46.86 -12.59
CA ARG A 328 1.98 -46.90 -11.74
C ARG A 328 2.30 -46.42 -10.33
N ALA A 329 3.36 -46.95 -9.72
CA ALA A 329 3.82 -46.52 -8.40
C ALA A 329 4.17 -45.02 -8.39
N GLY A 330 4.88 -44.52 -9.40
CA GLY A 330 5.18 -43.09 -9.56
C GLY A 330 3.92 -42.22 -9.60
N ILE A 331 2.87 -42.65 -10.31
CA ILE A 331 1.59 -41.92 -10.39
C ILE A 331 0.92 -41.86 -9.01
N PHE A 332 0.88 -42.96 -8.25
CA PHE A 332 0.29 -42.96 -6.90
C PHE A 332 1.10 -42.16 -5.89
N VAL A 333 2.44 -42.23 -5.93
CA VAL A 333 3.32 -41.44 -5.05
C VAL A 333 3.16 -39.95 -5.31
N THR A 334 3.22 -39.53 -6.58
CA THR A 334 2.96 -38.13 -6.95
C THR A 334 1.52 -37.72 -6.63
N ALA A 335 0.56 -38.63 -6.76
CA ALA A 335 -0.83 -38.41 -6.36
C ALA A 335 -0.96 -38.05 -4.87
N ALA A 336 -0.42 -38.89 -3.99
CA ALA A 336 -0.43 -38.64 -2.56
C ALA A 336 0.28 -37.34 -2.19
N ALA A 337 1.48 -37.09 -2.76
CA ALA A 337 2.27 -35.89 -2.46
C ALA A 337 1.54 -34.59 -2.86
N ILE A 338 0.94 -34.54 -4.04
CA ILE A 338 0.16 -33.38 -4.49
C ILE A 338 -1.08 -33.16 -3.60
N PHE A 339 -1.78 -34.24 -3.23
CA PHE A 339 -2.97 -34.11 -2.38
C PHE A 339 -2.62 -33.54 -1.00
N ILE A 340 -1.52 -34.01 -0.40
CA ILE A 340 -0.99 -33.46 0.85
C ILE A 340 -0.65 -31.97 0.68
N CYS A 341 0.04 -31.58 -0.40
CA CYS A 341 0.34 -30.18 -0.67
C CYS A 341 -0.93 -29.33 -0.78
N LEU A 342 -1.96 -29.81 -1.50
CA LEU A 342 -3.25 -29.12 -1.63
C LEU A 342 -3.98 -28.99 -0.29
N LEU A 343 -3.97 -30.03 0.55
CA LEU A 343 -4.55 -29.97 1.89
C LEU A 343 -3.84 -28.93 2.77
N VAL A 344 -2.51 -28.90 2.76
CA VAL A 344 -1.74 -27.89 3.52
C VAL A 344 -2.03 -26.48 3.01
N LEU A 345 -2.06 -26.27 1.69
CA LEU A 345 -2.37 -24.98 1.09
C LEU A 345 -3.79 -24.51 1.46
N ILE A 346 -4.79 -25.39 1.41
CA ILE A 346 -6.18 -25.06 1.79
C ILE A 346 -6.27 -24.78 3.30
N ALA A 347 -5.66 -25.62 4.14
CA ALA A 347 -5.68 -25.44 5.59
C ALA A 347 -5.06 -24.10 5.98
N MET A 348 -3.85 -23.80 5.52
CA MET A 348 -3.18 -22.53 5.82
C MET A 348 -3.94 -21.32 5.23
N SER A 349 -4.62 -21.50 4.08
CA SER A 349 -5.41 -20.43 3.46
C SER A 349 -6.78 -20.23 4.10
N HIS A 350 -7.15 -21.01 5.11
CA HIS A 350 -8.39 -20.79 5.86
C HIS A 350 -8.35 -19.38 6.51
N PRO A 351 -9.41 -18.56 6.40
CA PRO A 351 -9.37 -17.15 6.81
C PRO A 351 -8.86 -16.91 8.24
N THR A 352 -9.25 -17.78 9.18
CA THR A 352 -8.80 -17.70 10.58
C THR A 352 -7.31 -17.99 10.73
N LEU A 353 -6.80 -19.03 10.04
CA LEU A 353 -5.38 -19.41 10.14
C LEU A 353 -4.50 -18.42 9.40
N ARG A 354 -4.90 -18.00 8.20
CA ARG A 354 -4.23 -16.95 7.44
C ARG A 354 -4.14 -15.64 8.23
N GLY A 355 -5.24 -15.19 8.82
CA GLY A 355 -5.25 -13.94 9.59
C GLY A 355 -4.38 -14.00 10.83
N ARG A 356 -4.30 -15.16 11.50
CA ARG A 356 -3.51 -15.35 12.72
C ARG A 356 -2.03 -15.60 12.46
N TYR A 357 -1.70 -16.33 11.40
CA TYR A 357 -0.35 -16.78 11.07
C TYR A 357 0.04 -16.32 9.65
N HIS A 358 -0.14 -15.02 9.38
CA HIS A 358 0.02 -14.44 8.05
C HIS A 358 1.37 -14.78 7.39
N ASP A 359 2.48 -14.63 8.11
CA ASP A 359 3.82 -14.87 7.55
C ASP A 359 4.07 -16.36 7.26
N HIS A 360 3.53 -17.25 8.09
CA HIS A 360 3.59 -18.69 7.85
C HIS A 360 2.72 -19.07 6.65
N TRP A 361 1.55 -18.46 6.52
CA TRP A 361 0.69 -18.64 5.35
C TRP A 361 1.41 -18.16 4.07
N GLU A 362 2.03 -16.98 4.06
CA GLU A 362 2.74 -16.46 2.89
C GLU A 362 3.88 -17.41 2.47
N ASN A 363 4.68 -17.87 3.44
CA ASN A 363 5.79 -18.79 3.19
C ASN A 363 5.30 -20.16 2.69
N THR A 364 4.31 -20.75 3.35
CA THR A 364 3.75 -22.04 2.93
C THR A 364 3.14 -21.94 1.53
N HIS A 365 2.33 -20.92 1.25
CA HIS A 365 1.72 -20.72 -0.05
C HIS A 365 2.75 -20.57 -1.17
N ARG A 366 3.84 -19.84 -0.89
CA ARG A 366 4.95 -19.63 -1.84
C ARG A 366 5.76 -20.91 -2.10
N TYR A 367 6.33 -21.52 -1.06
CA TYR A 367 7.27 -22.63 -1.24
C TYR A 367 6.56 -23.92 -1.61
N ILE A 368 5.42 -24.21 -0.97
CA ILE A 368 4.60 -25.38 -1.35
C ILE A 368 3.98 -25.18 -2.72
N GLY A 369 3.64 -23.94 -3.13
CA GLY A 369 3.18 -23.65 -4.49
C GLY A 369 4.21 -24.04 -5.57
N TRP A 370 5.50 -23.71 -5.36
CA TRP A 370 6.58 -24.13 -6.27
C TRP A 370 6.81 -25.65 -6.25
N LEU A 371 6.84 -26.26 -5.07
CA LEU A 371 6.96 -27.71 -4.91
C LEU A 371 5.80 -28.44 -5.62
N LEU A 372 4.56 -28.01 -5.39
CA LEU A 372 3.35 -28.52 -6.01
C LEU A 372 3.45 -28.45 -7.54
N THR A 373 3.92 -27.33 -8.08
CA THR A 373 4.11 -27.16 -9.54
C THR A 373 5.11 -28.18 -10.09
N ALA A 374 6.23 -28.42 -9.40
CA ALA A 374 7.23 -29.40 -9.81
C ALA A 374 6.68 -30.84 -9.76
N ILE A 375 5.93 -31.21 -8.72
CA ILE A 375 5.35 -32.56 -8.60
C ILE A 375 4.24 -32.77 -9.64
N ILE A 376 3.43 -31.73 -9.94
CA ILE A 376 2.43 -31.79 -11.02
C ILE A 376 3.11 -32.04 -12.36
N TRP A 377 4.24 -31.38 -12.66
CA TRP A 377 5.02 -31.68 -13.87
C TRP A 377 5.43 -33.15 -13.93
N ALA A 378 5.96 -33.71 -12.85
CA ALA A 378 6.32 -35.13 -12.78
C ALA A 378 5.09 -36.03 -13.04
N GLN A 379 3.95 -35.74 -12.41
CA GLN A 379 2.72 -36.51 -12.60
C GLN A 379 2.21 -36.45 -14.04
N VAL A 380 2.22 -35.28 -14.68
CA VAL A 380 1.81 -35.14 -16.09
C VAL A 380 2.69 -35.96 -17.01
N LEU A 381 4.01 -35.95 -16.80
CA LEU A 381 4.95 -36.73 -17.60
C LEU A 381 4.78 -38.25 -17.37
N LEU A 382 4.48 -38.67 -16.14
CA LEU A 382 4.15 -40.06 -15.83
C LEU A 382 2.85 -40.51 -16.51
N LEU A 383 1.81 -39.67 -16.50
CA LEU A 383 0.55 -39.93 -17.21
C LEU A 383 0.76 -39.99 -18.73
N CYS A 384 1.60 -39.11 -19.29
CA CYS A 384 1.97 -39.18 -20.71
C CYS A 384 2.76 -40.46 -21.02
N SER A 385 3.64 -40.87 -20.10
CA SER A 385 4.41 -42.11 -20.24
C SER A 385 3.51 -43.33 -20.21
N ALA A 386 2.43 -43.32 -19.42
CA ALA A 386 1.42 -44.37 -19.30
C ALA A 386 0.48 -44.47 -20.54
N SER A 387 0.46 -43.45 -21.39
CA SER A 387 -0.38 -43.40 -22.60
C SER A 387 -0.06 -44.54 -23.59
N PRO A 388 -1.05 -45.01 -24.39
CA PRO A 388 -0.79 -45.95 -25.49
C PRO A 388 -0.04 -45.31 -26.67
N HIS A 389 0.08 -43.99 -26.71
CA HIS A 389 0.86 -43.29 -27.73
C HIS A 389 2.34 -43.24 -27.38
N SER A 390 3.21 -42.96 -28.37
CA SER A 390 4.60 -42.62 -28.09
C SER A 390 4.67 -41.41 -27.16
N PHE A 391 5.67 -41.37 -26.27
CA PHE A 391 5.79 -40.34 -25.24
C PHE A 391 5.70 -38.91 -25.81
N GLY A 392 6.45 -38.62 -26.89
CA GLY A 392 6.41 -37.31 -27.55
C GLY A 392 5.03 -36.95 -28.10
N SER A 393 4.33 -37.92 -28.71
CA SER A 393 2.95 -37.71 -29.19
C SER A 393 1.97 -37.51 -28.04
N ALA A 394 2.13 -38.23 -26.92
CA ALA A 394 1.28 -38.08 -25.73
C ALA A 394 1.43 -36.69 -25.11
N VAL A 395 2.67 -36.20 -24.99
CA VAL A 395 3.00 -34.86 -24.47
C VAL A 395 2.33 -33.76 -25.32
N VAL A 396 2.51 -33.78 -26.64
CA VAL A 396 1.98 -32.73 -27.53
C VAL A 396 0.45 -32.72 -27.54
N ARG A 397 -0.19 -33.88 -27.46
CA ARG A 397 -1.65 -34.02 -27.48
C ARG A 397 -2.32 -33.74 -26.13
N SER A 398 -1.58 -33.84 -25.02
CA SER A 398 -2.12 -33.71 -23.68
C SER A 398 -2.62 -32.28 -23.39
N PRO A 399 -3.95 -32.08 -23.17
CA PRO A 399 -4.47 -30.78 -22.75
C PRO A 399 -3.93 -30.38 -21.38
N LEU A 400 -3.74 -31.35 -20.49
CA LEU A 400 -3.18 -31.14 -19.16
C LEU A 400 -1.75 -30.61 -19.22
N PHE A 401 -0.91 -31.15 -20.12
CA PHE A 401 0.44 -30.63 -20.34
C PHE A 401 0.42 -29.14 -20.74
N ARG A 402 -0.47 -28.76 -21.66
CA ARG A 402 -0.59 -27.35 -22.11
C ARG A 402 -1.07 -26.43 -20.99
N LEU A 403 -1.99 -26.89 -20.15
CA LEU A 403 -2.47 -26.14 -18.97
C LEU A 403 -1.34 -25.92 -17.96
N VAL A 404 -0.57 -26.97 -17.64
CA VAL A 404 0.57 -26.88 -16.70
C VAL A 404 1.70 -26.04 -17.26
N LEU A 405 1.96 -26.11 -18.58
CA LEU A 405 2.88 -25.20 -19.25
C LEU A 405 2.42 -23.75 -19.12
N GLY A 406 1.13 -23.48 -19.36
CA GLY A 406 0.53 -22.16 -19.19
C GLY A 406 0.67 -21.63 -17.77
N VAL A 407 0.37 -22.45 -16.75
CA VAL A 407 0.60 -22.13 -15.33
C VAL A 407 2.06 -21.75 -15.09
N THR A 408 2.99 -22.58 -15.58
CA THR A 408 4.43 -22.36 -15.38
C THR A 408 4.90 -21.05 -15.99
N VAL A 409 4.46 -20.73 -17.20
CA VAL A 409 4.78 -19.44 -17.86
C VAL A 409 4.23 -18.27 -17.05
N LEU A 410 2.99 -18.34 -16.59
CA LEU A 410 2.36 -17.29 -15.77
C LEU A 410 3.06 -17.11 -14.41
N LEU A 411 3.52 -18.20 -13.79
CA LEU A 411 4.26 -18.14 -12.53
C LEU A 411 5.65 -17.55 -12.73
N ILE A 412 6.38 -17.92 -13.79
CA ILE A 412 7.74 -17.42 -14.08
C ILE A 412 7.72 -15.97 -14.53
N TYR A 413 6.70 -15.53 -15.27
CA TYR A 413 6.61 -14.18 -15.85
C TYR A 413 6.96 -13.03 -14.89
N PRO A 414 6.35 -12.90 -13.69
CA PRO A 414 6.69 -11.81 -12.78
C PRO A 414 8.16 -11.86 -12.33
N TRP A 415 8.73 -13.06 -12.13
CA TRP A 415 10.13 -13.26 -11.72
C TRP A 415 11.11 -12.93 -12.85
N ALA A 416 10.79 -13.28 -14.09
CA ALA A 416 11.57 -12.89 -15.26
C ALA A 416 11.64 -11.37 -15.44
N MET A 417 10.66 -10.63 -14.90
CA MET A 417 10.62 -9.17 -14.89
C MET A 417 11.26 -8.52 -13.65
N MET A 418 11.80 -9.30 -12.73
CA MET A 418 12.42 -8.79 -11.51
C MET A 418 13.66 -7.96 -11.83
N ARG A 419 13.78 -6.81 -11.18
CA ARG A 419 14.91 -5.89 -11.35
C ARG A 419 15.31 -5.30 -10.02
N LYS A 420 16.61 -5.12 -9.82
CA LYS A 420 17.14 -4.25 -8.76
C LYS A 420 16.94 -2.79 -9.20
N ARG A 421 16.32 -1.98 -8.34
CA ARG A 421 15.98 -0.58 -8.60
C ARG A 421 16.64 0.32 -7.60
N THR A 422 17.15 1.44 -8.07
CA THR A 422 17.62 2.51 -7.20
C THR A 422 16.45 3.40 -6.76
N TYR A 423 16.53 3.89 -5.53
CA TYR A 423 15.56 4.81 -4.94
C TYR A 423 16.26 5.78 -3.99
N ILE A 424 15.65 6.93 -3.78
CA ILE A 424 16.08 7.91 -2.79
C ILE A 424 15.18 7.77 -1.56
N ALA A 425 15.79 7.63 -0.38
CA ALA A 425 15.08 7.52 0.89
C ALA A 425 14.90 8.89 1.54
N ASN A 426 13.65 9.32 1.73
CA ASN A 426 13.29 10.57 2.40
C ASN A 426 12.50 10.24 3.67
N GLN A 427 13.16 10.34 4.83
CA GLN A 427 12.54 10.10 6.13
C GLN A 427 11.47 11.17 6.39
N LEU A 428 10.22 10.77 6.62
CA LEU A 428 9.14 11.69 6.98
C LEU A 428 9.04 11.84 8.51
N SER A 429 9.09 10.72 9.22
CA SER A 429 9.09 10.66 10.69
C SER A 429 9.69 9.34 11.16
N SER A 430 9.84 9.13 12.48
CA SER A 430 10.19 7.81 13.05
C SER A 430 9.23 6.67 12.65
N HIS A 431 8.03 7.00 12.15
CA HIS A 431 7.00 6.03 11.76
C HIS A 431 6.83 5.88 10.24
N ALA A 432 7.26 6.86 9.43
CA ALA A 432 7.00 6.88 8.00
C ALA A 432 8.24 7.25 7.16
N LEU A 433 8.42 6.53 6.06
CA LEU A 433 9.50 6.72 5.09
C LEU A 433 8.91 6.87 3.68
N ARG A 434 9.39 7.86 2.92
CA ARG A 434 9.07 8.02 1.50
C ARG A 434 10.23 7.49 0.66
N LEU A 435 9.94 6.55 -0.25
CA LEU A 435 10.91 6.11 -1.25
C LEU A 435 10.58 6.77 -2.58
N GLU A 436 11.56 7.43 -3.20
CA GLU A 436 11.40 8.06 -4.51
C GLU A 436 12.13 7.27 -5.60
N PHE A 437 11.40 6.96 -6.66
CA PHE A 437 11.89 6.25 -7.82
C PHE A 437 11.87 7.17 -9.05
N SER A 438 12.96 7.21 -9.80
CA SER A 438 13.07 7.98 -11.05
C SER A 438 12.65 7.18 -12.30
N HIS A 439 12.29 5.91 -12.11
CA HIS A 439 12.02 5.00 -13.22
C HIS A 439 10.51 4.91 -13.52
N LYS A 440 10.16 4.85 -14.81
CA LYS A 440 8.79 4.80 -15.36
C LYS A 440 7.91 6.01 -15.03
N LEU A 441 6.91 6.22 -15.88
CA LEU A 441 5.79 7.11 -15.57
C LEU A 441 4.79 6.32 -14.72
N SER A 442 4.31 6.91 -13.63
CA SER A 442 3.18 6.37 -12.88
C SER A 442 1.92 7.21 -13.06
N ARG A 443 0.77 6.61 -12.74
CA ARG A 443 -0.57 7.16 -12.85
C ARG A 443 -1.35 6.73 -11.61
N THR A 444 -2.57 7.24 -11.46
CA THR A 444 -3.56 6.69 -10.53
C THR A 444 -3.57 5.17 -10.58
N GLY A 445 -3.82 4.52 -9.44
CA GLY A 445 -4.05 3.08 -9.38
C GLY A 445 -2.86 2.16 -9.62
N HIS A 446 -1.70 2.66 -10.06
CA HIS A 446 -0.49 1.86 -10.18
C HIS A 446 0.08 1.46 -8.82
N ASN A 447 0.46 0.20 -8.71
CA ASN A 447 1.12 -0.40 -7.56
C ASN A 447 2.41 -1.11 -7.99
N ILE A 448 3.34 -1.25 -7.04
CA ILE A 448 4.59 -2.01 -7.17
C ILE A 448 4.69 -3.08 -6.10
N ARG A 449 5.48 -4.13 -6.36
CA ARG A 449 5.90 -5.11 -5.35
C ARG A 449 7.39 -5.02 -5.14
N ILE A 450 7.80 -4.78 -3.89
CA ILE A 450 9.21 -4.60 -3.50
C ILE A 450 9.62 -5.57 -2.39
N ALA A 451 10.90 -5.94 -2.37
CA ALA A 451 11.50 -6.83 -1.39
C ALA A 451 12.96 -6.47 -1.14
N SER A 452 13.45 -6.78 0.07
CA SER A 452 14.86 -6.58 0.43
C SER A 452 15.77 -7.62 -0.23
N ALA A 453 15.26 -8.83 -0.46
CA ALA A 453 15.96 -9.88 -1.18
C ALA A 453 15.02 -10.60 -2.19
N PRO A 454 15.55 -11.24 -3.25
CA PRO A 454 14.72 -11.87 -4.27
C PRO A 454 13.76 -12.95 -3.74
N LEU A 455 14.23 -13.76 -2.79
CA LEU A 455 13.46 -14.88 -2.23
C LEU A 455 12.78 -14.54 -0.89
N SER A 456 12.82 -13.28 -0.45
CA SER A 456 12.19 -12.81 0.81
C SER A 456 10.77 -12.30 0.61
N ASP A 457 10.15 -11.77 1.66
CA ASP A 457 8.78 -11.24 1.67
C ASP A 457 8.61 -10.10 0.64
N TRP A 458 7.52 -10.19 -0.13
CA TRP A 458 7.23 -9.25 -1.22
C TRP A 458 6.05 -8.38 -0.85
N HIS A 459 6.29 -7.08 -0.66
CA HIS A 459 5.28 -6.14 -0.17
C HIS A 459 4.75 -5.26 -1.31
N GLY A 460 3.42 -5.13 -1.40
CA GLY A 460 2.74 -4.28 -2.36
C GLY A 460 2.57 -2.85 -1.84
N PHE A 461 2.91 -1.85 -2.66
CA PHE A 461 2.70 -0.44 -2.34
C PHE A 461 2.07 0.32 -3.50
N ALA A 462 1.14 1.21 -3.18
CA ALA A 462 0.58 2.15 -4.14
C ALA A 462 1.62 3.21 -4.48
N THR A 463 1.74 3.51 -5.77
CA THR A 463 2.62 4.56 -6.26
C THR A 463 1.93 5.90 -6.25
N ILE A 464 2.66 6.93 -5.86
CA ILE A 464 2.25 8.33 -5.86
C ILE A 464 2.98 8.98 -7.03
N PRO A 465 2.29 9.39 -8.11
CA PRO A 465 2.92 10.07 -9.23
C PRO A 465 3.48 11.42 -8.77
N ARG A 466 4.49 11.93 -9.48
CA ARG A 466 5.02 13.27 -9.24
C ARG A 466 3.98 14.31 -9.62
N ALA A 467 3.83 15.36 -8.80
CA ALA A 467 2.84 16.41 -9.02
C ALA A 467 3.06 17.21 -10.30
N ASP A 468 4.29 17.27 -10.79
CA ASP A 468 4.69 17.91 -12.06
C ASP A 468 4.38 17.04 -13.30
N GLY A 469 3.84 15.84 -13.12
CA GLY A 469 3.56 14.88 -14.21
C GLY A 469 4.81 14.28 -14.85
N SER A 470 6.00 14.57 -14.33
CA SER A 470 7.26 14.06 -14.86
C SER A 470 7.45 12.57 -14.54
N LYS A 471 8.43 11.97 -15.20
CA LYS A 471 8.77 10.57 -15.00
C LYS A 471 9.25 10.33 -13.56
N GLY A 472 8.76 9.25 -12.96
CA GLY A 472 9.06 8.87 -11.59
C GLY A 472 7.80 8.81 -10.73
N PHE A 473 7.96 8.27 -9.53
CA PHE A 473 6.90 8.15 -8.54
C PHE A 473 7.52 7.93 -7.18
N SER A 474 6.73 8.12 -6.12
CA SER A 474 7.13 7.77 -4.77
C SER A 474 6.20 6.72 -4.16
N VAL A 475 6.65 6.04 -3.11
CA VAL A 475 5.80 5.22 -2.24
C VAL A 475 6.01 5.67 -0.81
N ILE A 476 4.97 5.61 0.01
CA ILE A 476 5.05 5.87 1.45
C ILE A 476 4.94 4.53 2.17
N ILE A 477 5.91 4.26 3.03
CA ILE A 477 5.99 3.07 3.87
C ILE A 477 5.81 3.52 5.30
N SER A 478 4.80 2.98 5.97
CA SER A 478 4.58 3.20 7.40
C SER A 478 4.93 1.94 8.18
N ASN A 479 5.36 2.13 9.42
CA ASN A 479 5.75 1.03 10.28
C ASN A 479 4.52 0.21 10.69
N ALA A 480 4.42 -1.02 10.17
CA ALA A 480 3.33 -1.95 10.42
C ALA A 480 3.81 -3.39 10.66
N GLY A 481 5.12 -3.61 10.75
CA GLY A 481 5.72 -4.94 10.89
C GLY A 481 7.22 -4.91 10.70
N ASP A 482 7.87 -6.05 10.93
CA ASP A 482 9.33 -6.13 11.03
C ASP A 482 10.04 -5.68 9.75
N TRP A 483 9.56 -6.09 8.56
CA TRP A 483 10.13 -5.64 7.29
C TRP A 483 10.05 -4.11 7.12
N THR A 484 8.88 -3.51 7.40
CA THR A 484 8.69 -2.06 7.30
C THR A 484 9.50 -1.30 8.35
N ARG A 485 9.60 -1.83 9.57
CA ARG A 485 10.42 -1.26 10.63
C ARG A 485 11.88 -1.24 10.19
N ASN A 486 12.38 -2.35 9.67
CA ASN A 486 13.77 -2.49 9.25
C ASN A 486 14.11 -1.55 8.09
N ILE A 487 13.26 -1.40 7.07
CA ILE A 487 13.55 -0.46 5.97
C ILE A 487 13.50 1.00 6.43
N ILE A 488 12.60 1.35 7.36
CA ILE A 488 12.51 2.69 7.95
C ILE A 488 13.75 3.00 8.81
N THR A 489 14.14 2.10 9.70
CA THR A 489 15.32 2.31 10.58
C THR A 489 16.64 2.23 9.83
N SER A 490 16.70 1.45 8.75
CA SER A 490 17.90 1.33 7.94
C SER A 490 18.19 2.60 7.15
N ALA A 491 17.18 3.42 6.83
CA ALA A 491 17.35 4.67 6.09
C ALA A 491 18.14 5.69 6.94
N SER A 492 19.47 5.66 6.82
CA SER A 492 20.37 6.35 7.75
C SER A 492 20.76 7.76 7.32
N VAL A 493 20.59 8.08 6.03
CA VAL A 493 20.93 9.40 5.50
C VAL A 493 19.82 9.88 4.56
N PRO A 494 19.14 11.00 4.86
CA PRO A 494 18.18 11.60 3.94
C PRO A 494 18.84 11.89 2.59
N GLY A 495 18.18 11.49 1.49
CA GLY A 495 18.71 11.71 0.15
C GLY A 495 19.70 10.65 -0.36
N GLU A 496 20.02 9.62 0.44
CA GLU A 496 20.90 8.53 0.01
C GLU A 496 20.24 7.65 -1.06
N GLU A 497 21.00 7.34 -2.11
CA GLU A 497 20.59 6.40 -3.14
C GLU A 497 20.83 4.96 -2.68
N ARG A 498 19.75 4.19 -2.62
CA ARG A 498 19.76 2.79 -2.18
C ARG A 498 19.11 1.89 -3.20
N THR A 499 19.28 0.58 -3.03
CA THR A 499 18.72 -0.40 -3.96
C THR A 499 17.71 -1.32 -3.31
N ILE A 500 16.65 -1.67 -4.05
CA ILE A 500 15.62 -2.62 -3.64
C ILE A 500 15.23 -3.52 -4.81
N TYR A 501 14.76 -4.74 -4.54
CA TYR A 501 14.23 -5.58 -5.61
C TYR A 501 12.78 -5.20 -5.88
N GLN A 502 12.44 -5.06 -7.16
CA GLN A 502 11.07 -4.88 -7.63
C GLN A 502 10.73 -5.99 -8.61
N ARG A 503 9.54 -6.58 -8.48
CA ARG A 503 9.07 -7.67 -9.34
C ARG A 503 7.77 -7.31 -10.07
N GLY A 504 7.59 -7.88 -11.25
CA GLY A 504 6.40 -7.70 -12.07
C GLY A 504 6.31 -6.34 -12.75
N ARG A 505 5.15 -6.08 -13.38
CA ARG A 505 4.83 -4.77 -13.95
C ARG A 505 4.15 -3.90 -12.89
N LEU A 506 3.90 -2.64 -13.26
CA LEU A 506 2.94 -1.84 -12.52
C LEU A 506 1.57 -2.52 -12.67
N PHE A 507 0.91 -2.80 -11.55
CA PHE A 507 -0.41 -3.42 -11.56
C PHE A 507 -1.46 -2.44 -11.05
N LEU A 508 -2.65 -2.52 -11.64
CA LEU A 508 -3.80 -1.66 -11.35
C LEU A 508 -4.53 -2.19 -10.11
N GLY A 509 -4.60 -1.35 -9.08
CA GLY A 509 -5.26 -1.66 -7.82
C GLY A 509 -6.63 -1.00 -7.68
N ILE A 510 -7.20 -1.07 -6.47
CA ILE A 510 -8.54 -0.55 -6.19
C ILE A 510 -8.69 0.96 -6.41
N ILE A 511 -7.60 1.72 -6.35
CA ILE A 511 -7.61 3.18 -6.55
C ILE A 511 -8.01 3.58 -8.00
N GLU A 512 -8.09 2.62 -8.91
CA GLU A 512 -8.68 2.82 -10.24
C GLU A 512 -10.22 2.85 -10.27
N ILE A 513 -10.87 2.18 -9.32
CA ILE A 513 -12.34 2.08 -9.24
C ILE A 513 -13.02 3.44 -9.04
N PRO A 514 -12.49 4.37 -8.22
CA PRO A 514 -12.99 5.74 -8.10
C PRO A 514 -13.25 6.45 -9.43
N MET A 515 -12.44 6.24 -10.47
CA MET A 515 -12.62 6.91 -11.77
C MET A 515 -13.95 6.58 -12.46
N LEU A 516 -14.70 5.58 -11.96
CA LEU A 516 -16.05 5.28 -12.41
C LEU A 516 -17.11 6.17 -11.76
N PHE A 517 -16.79 7.11 -10.86
CA PHE A 517 -17.79 7.84 -10.08
C PHE A 517 -17.42 9.32 -9.87
N SER A 518 -18.38 10.22 -9.96
CA SER A 518 -18.21 11.64 -9.69
C SER A 518 -19.55 12.29 -9.32
N PRO A 519 -19.68 13.01 -8.19
CA PRO A 519 -18.66 13.28 -7.15
C PRO A 519 -18.31 12.08 -6.26
N LEU A 520 -17.22 12.17 -5.49
CA LEU A 520 -16.68 11.10 -4.64
C LEU A 520 -16.39 11.54 -3.21
N VAL A 521 -16.63 10.66 -2.23
CA VAL A 521 -16.00 10.79 -0.91
C VAL A 521 -14.77 9.92 -0.85
N ILE A 522 -13.64 10.48 -0.44
CA ILE A 522 -12.39 9.75 -0.20
C ILE A 522 -12.12 9.75 1.30
N ALA A 523 -12.29 8.60 1.93
CA ALA A 523 -11.99 8.39 3.34
C ALA A 523 -10.67 7.65 3.50
N ALA A 524 -9.82 8.11 4.40
CA ALA A 524 -8.54 7.46 4.69
C ALA A 524 -8.23 7.46 6.18
N THR A 525 -7.54 6.42 6.66
CA THR A 525 -6.90 6.45 7.99
C THR A 525 -5.39 6.28 7.90
N GLY A 526 -4.65 7.07 8.67
CA GLY A 526 -3.20 7.05 8.69
C GLY A 526 -2.62 7.12 7.26
N SER A 527 -1.80 6.12 6.92
CA SER A 527 -1.11 6.02 5.62
C SER A 527 -2.00 5.59 4.47
N GLY A 528 -3.27 5.24 4.73
CA GLY A 528 -4.27 5.02 3.70
C GLY A 528 -4.51 6.23 2.79
N ILE A 529 -4.07 7.43 3.21
CA ILE A 529 -4.09 8.63 2.38
C ILE A 529 -3.13 8.53 1.19
N ALA A 530 -2.01 7.80 1.34
CA ALA A 530 -0.96 7.72 0.33
C ALA A 530 -1.45 7.11 -1.01
N PRO A 531 -2.16 5.96 -1.02
CA PRO A 531 -2.84 5.49 -2.23
C PRO A 531 -3.83 6.51 -2.80
N CYS A 532 -4.56 7.24 -1.96
CA CYS A 532 -5.55 8.23 -2.39
C CYS A 532 -4.89 9.43 -3.09
N MET A 533 -3.68 9.83 -2.68
CA MET A 533 -2.90 10.89 -3.35
C MET A 533 -2.62 10.59 -4.82
N ALA A 534 -2.51 9.31 -5.20
CA ALA A 534 -2.34 8.93 -6.60
C ALA A 534 -3.53 9.33 -7.47
N PHE A 535 -4.74 9.28 -6.90
CA PHE A 535 -5.95 9.73 -7.57
C PHE A 535 -6.02 11.26 -7.60
N ILE A 536 -5.95 11.92 -6.44
CA ILE A 536 -6.19 13.37 -6.36
C ILE A 536 -5.09 14.22 -7.03
N GLN A 537 -3.84 13.75 -7.09
CA GLN A 537 -2.80 14.47 -7.83
C GLN A 537 -2.94 14.31 -9.35
N THR A 538 -3.39 13.15 -9.82
CA THR A 538 -3.61 12.90 -11.25
C THR A 538 -4.90 13.57 -11.74
N HIS A 539 -5.87 13.75 -10.84
CA HIS A 539 -7.18 14.33 -11.11
C HIS A 539 -7.48 15.50 -10.15
N PRO A 540 -6.72 16.61 -10.21
CA PRO A 540 -6.80 17.71 -9.25
C PRO A 540 -8.14 18.46 -9.25
N TYR A 541 -8.93 18.32 -10.31
CA TYR A 541 -10.24 18.96 -10.44
C TYR A 541 -11.41 17.97 -10.26
N TRP A 542 -11.14 16.73 -9.85
CA TRP A 542 -12.22 15.78 -9.61
C TRP A 542 -13.05 16.25 -8.42
N PRO A 543 -14.39 16.32 -8.52
CA PRO A 543 -15.24 16.68 -7.39
C PRO A 543 -15.11 15.62 -6.29
N VAL A 544 -14.41 15.97 -5.20
CA VAL A 544 -14.17 15.09 -4.06
C VAL A 544 -14.47 15.79 -2.73
N ARG A 545 -14.83 15.00 -1.71
CA ARG A 545 -14.73 15.40 -0.30
C ARG A 545 -13.82 14.41 0.42
N ILE A 546 -12.76 14.90 1.04
CA ILE A 546 -11.74 14.09 1.72
C ILE A 546 -12.05 14.05 3.22
N VAL A 547 -12.09 12.85 3.79
CA VAL A 547 -12.19 12.60 5.23
C VAL A 547 -10.95 11.81 5.66
N TRP A 548 -9.98 12.50 6.25
CA TRP A 548 -8.71 11.88 6.62
C TRP A 548 -8.48 11.91 8.12
N SER A 549 -8.40 10.72 8.71
CA SER A 549 -8.18 10.53 10.14
C SER A 549 -6.80 9.96 10.40
N ALA A 550 -5.94 10.70 11.10
CA ALA A 550 -4.61 10.24 11.47
C ALA A 550 -4.27 10.64 12.91
N ARG A 551 -3.13 10.18 13.42
CA ARG A 551 -2.58 10.63 14.70
C ARG A 551 -1.44 11.58 14.38
N PHE A 552 -1.49 12.81 14.88
CA PHE A 552 -0.57 13.89 14.50
C PHE A 552 -0.30 13.94 12.98
N PRO A 553 -1.30 14.27 12.15
CA PRO A 553 -1.20 14.16 10.68
C PRO A 553 0.01 14.92 10.11
N GLU A 554 0.23 16.15 10.54
CA GLU A 554 1.33 16.98 10.05
C GLU A 554 2.69 16.46 10.54
N THR A 555 2.82 16.16 11.83
CA THR A 555 4.05 15.60 12.43
C THR A 555 4.44 14.25 11.83
N THR A 556 3.46 13.40 11.51
CA THR A 556 3.72 12.03 11.04
C THR A 556 4.05 11.97 9.55
N TYR A 557 3.32 12.72 8.72
CA TYR A 557 3.39 12.64 7.25
C TYR A 557 4.05 13.86 6.60
N GLY A 558 4.19 14.95 7.34
CA GLY A 558 4.76 16.21 6.87
C GLY A 558 3.73 17.17 6.25
N PRO A 559 4.06 18.47 6.17
CA PRO A 559 3.19 19.51 5.63
C PRO A 559 2.81 19.29 4.16
N GLY A 560 3.73 18.76 3.34
CA GLY A 560 3.47 18.55 1.91
C GLY A 560 2.33 17.56 1.61
N ILE A 561 2.05 16.61 2.51
CA ILE A 561 0.90 15.70 2.37
C ILE A 561 -0.40 16.44 2.66
N ILE A 562 -0.41 17.30 3.69
CA ILE A 562 -1.55 18.16 4.02
C ILE A 562 -1.86 19.11 2.87
N GLU A 563 -0.84 19.75 2.30
CA GLU A 563 -0.97 20.63 1.14
C GLU A 563 -1.57 19.91 -0.06
N THR A 564 -1.14 18.68 -0.32
CA THR A 564 -1.67 17.87 -1.43
C THR A 564 -3.16 17.56 -1.23
N VAL A 565 -3.57 17.26 0.01
CA VAL A 565 -4.98 17.04 0.38
C VAL A 565 -5.80 18.32 0.20
N LEU A 566 -5.35 19.44 0.79
CA LEU A 566 -6.08 20.72 0.74
C LEU A 566 -6.13 21.33 -0.66
N LYS A 567 -5.14 21.04 -1.50
CA LYS A 567 -5.13 21.44 -2.91
C LYS A 567 -6.21 20.72 -3.71
N ALA A 568 -6.48 19.45 -3.39
CA ALA A 568 -7.52 18.66 -4.03
C ALA A 568 -8.92 18.94 -3.46
N ASP A 569 -9.00 19.23 -2.17
CA ASP A 569 -10.24 19.56 -1.47
C ASP A 569 -9.96 20.61 -0.38
N LYS A 570 -10.39 21.84 -0.63
CA LYS A 570 -10.20 22.96 0.31
C LYS A 570 -11.00 22.79 1.59
N ASP A 571 -12.08 22.01 1.54
CA ASP A 571 -12.98 21.74 2.65
C ASP A 571 -12.76 20.32 3.23
N ALA A 572 -11.55 19.78 3.04
CA ALA A 572 -11.16 18.48 3.55
C ALA A 572 -11.28 18.41 5.07
N ILE A 573 -11.80 17.29 5.57
CA ILE A 573 -11.98 17.03 6.99
C ILE A 573 -10.73 16.28 7.48
N ILE A 574 -9.75 17.04 7.97
CA ILE A 574 -8.50 16.50 8.53
C ILE A 574 -8.68 16.33 10.03
N ILE A 575 -8.50 15.11 10.53
CA ILE A 575 -8.79 14.73 11.92
C ILE A 575 -7.51 14.25 12.58
N ASP A 576 -7.15 14.92 13.68
CA ASP A 576 -6.13 14.43 14.60
C ASP A 576 -6.77 13.64 15.74
N THR A 577 -6.68 12.32 15.64
CA THR A 577 -7.23 11.38 16.63
C THR A 577 -6.61 11.49 18.01
N LYS A 578 -5.46 12.14 18.17
CA LYS A 578 -4.91 12.43 19.50
C LYS A 578 -5.70 13.53 20.20
N GLU A 579 -6.12 14.55 19.46
CA GLU A 579 -6.88 15.70 19.98
C GLU A 579 -8.38 15.39 20.08
N THR A 580 -8.96 14.75 19.05
CA THR A 580 -10.42 14.50 18.99
C THR A 580 -10.86 13.18 19.62
N GLY A 581 -9.92 12.26 19.88
CA GLY A 581 -10.22 10.84 20.02
C GLY A 581 -10.57 10.18 18.67
N ARG A 582 -10.93 8.89 18.69
CA ARG A 582 -11.37 8.18 17.48
C ARG A 582 -12.79 8.62 17.10
N PRO A 583 -13.00 9.26 15.93
CA PRO A 583 -14.31 9.78 15.55
C PRO A 583 -15.25 8.66 15.06
N ASP A 584 -16.55 8.94 15.01
CA ASP A 584 -17.49 8.13 14.23
C ASP A 584 -17.25 8.37 12.73
N LEU A 585 -16.38 7.54 12.16
CA LEU A 585 -16.00 7.62 10.76
C LEU A 585 -17.20 7.32 9.83
N VAL A 586 -18.15 6.48 10.25
CA VAL A 586 -19.34 6.17 9.44
C VAL A 586 -20.24 7.39 9.33
N GLY A 587 -20.51 8.06 10.46
CA GLY A 587 -21.27 9.30 10.51
C GLY A 587 -20.65 10.42 9.68
N LEU A 588 -19.34 10.61 9.78
CA LEU A 588 -18.60 11.61 8.99
C LEU A 588 -18.64 11.33 7.49
N ILE A 589 -18.40 10.09 7.08
CA ILE A 589 -18.46 9.70 5.66
C ILE A 589 -19.88 9.87 5.13
N TRP A 590 -20.89 9.51 5.91
CA TRP A 590 -22.29 9.72 5.54
C TRP A 590 -22.60 11.20 5.32
N ALA A 591 -22.20 12.06 6.27
CA ALA A 591 -22.45 13.49 6.17
C ALA A 591 -21.75 14.10 4.94
N ALA A 592 -20.49 13.73 4.70
CA ALA A 592 -19.75 14.11 3.49
C ALA A 592 -20.43 13.61 2.21
N TYR A 593 -20.90 12.36 2.21
CA TYR A 593 -21.58 11.77 1.06
C TYR A 593 -22.85 12.54 0.69
N LYS A 594 -23.60 13.02 1.70
CA LYS A 594 -24.80 13.84 1.51
C LYS A 594 -24.48 15.27 1.11
N GLU A 595 -23.49 15.91 1.73
CA GLU A 595 -23.11 17.29 1.45
C GLU A 595 -22.82 17.52 -0.03
N ILE A 596 -22.00 16.65 -0.63
CA ILE A 596 -21.58 16.80 -2.03
C ILE A 596 -22.43 15.99 -3.02
N ASN A 597 -23.52 15.36 -2.55
CA ASN A 597 -24.32 14.40 -3.34
C ASN A 597 -23.45 13.36 -4.06
N ALA A 598 -22.51 12.75 -3.34
CA ALA A 598 -21.54 11.84 -3.92
C ALA A 598 -22.20 10.61 -4.55
N GLU A 599 -21.56 10.06 -5.57
CA GLU A 599 -22.00 8.82 -6.20
C GLU A 599 -21.47 7.58 -5.48
N ALA A 600 -20.26 7.68 -4.91
CA ALA A 600 -19.59 6.58 -4.22
C ALA A 600 -18.58 7.07 -3.18
N VAL A 601 -18.16 6.14 -2.31
CA VAL A 601 -17.13 6.29 -1.29
C VAL A 601 -15.95 5.37 -1.61
N LEU A 602 -14.74 5.92 -1.62
CA LEU A 602 -13.50 5.14 -1.49
C LEU A 602 -13.06 5.23 -0.04
N CYS A 603 -12.86 4.10 0.65
CA CYS A 603 -12.28 4.09 1.99
C CYS A 603 -11.03 3.23 2.06
N VAL A 604 -9.88 3.83 2.42
CA VAL A 604 -8.59 3.14 2.56
C VAL A 604 -8.15 3.22 4.02
N SER A 605 -8.27 2.11 4.73
CA SER A 605 -8.05 2.02 6.18
C SER A 605 -7.55 0.63 6.58
N THR A 606 -7.43 0.35 7.87
CA THR A 606 -7.14 -1.01 8.38
C THR A 606 -8.29 -1.99 8.09
N VAL A 607 -8.00 -3.30 8.14
CA VAL A 607 -8.99 -4.38 7.86
C VAL A 607 -10.29 -4.16 8.63
N LYS A 608 -10.20 -4.00 9.95
CA LYS A 608 -11.38 -3.88 10.83
C LYS A 608 -12.24 -2.67 10.49
N VAL A 609 -11.61 -1.52 10.23
CA VAL A 609 -12.32 -0.28 9.88
C VAL A 609 -12.95 -0.41 8.50
N CYS A 610 -12.22 -0.97 7.51
CA CYS A 610 -12.78 -1.23 6.19
C CYS A 610 -13.99 -2.16 6.25
N GLU A 611 -13.93 -3.26 7.00
CA GLU A 611 -15.04 -4.20 7.17
C GLU A 611 -16.26 -3.53 7.82
N GLN A 612 -16.05 -2.78 8.92
CA GLN A 612 -17.12 -2.07 9.61
C GLN A 612 -17.78 -1.01 8.71
N VAL A 613 -16.98 -0.10 8.14
CA VAL A 613 -17.51 1.00 7.31
C VAL A 613 -18.17 0.46 6.04
N MET A 614 -17.60 -0.58 5.43
CA MET A 614 -18.20 -1.24 4.27
C MET A 614 -19.57 -1.82 4.62
N PHE A 615 -19.68 -2.57 5.71
CA PHE A 615 -20.96 -3.13 6.16
C PHE A 615 -22.00 -2.05 6.42
N GLU A 616 -21.67 -1.05 7.25
CA GLU A 616 -22.60 0.00 7.67
C GLU A 616 -23.11 0.83 6.49
N LEU A 617 -22.24 1.18 5.54
CA LEU A 617 -22.63 1.98 4.38
C LEU A 617 -23.35 1.15 3.30
N GLU A 618 -22.94 -0.09 3.03
CA GLU A 618 -23.67 -0.95 2.08
C GLU A 618 -25.07 -1.32 2.59
N ALA A 619 -25.21 -1.54 3.90
CA ALA A 619 -26.50 -1.76 4.55
C ALA A 619 -27.45 -0.56 4.39
N ARG A 620 -26.91 0.65 4.21
CA ARG A 620 -27.64 1.89 3.88
C ARG A 620 -27.66 2.20 2.38
N HIS A 621 -27.33 1.23 1.54
CA HIS A 621 -27.31 1.34 0.08
C HIS A 621 -26.32 2.36 -0.50
N ILE A 622 -25.32 2.77 0.29
CA ILE A 622 -24.26 3.66 -0.16
C ILE A 622 -23.17 2.83 -0.84
N PRO A 623 -22.78 3.17 -2.08
CA PRO A 623 -21.69 2.48 -2.77
C PRO A 623 -20.37 2.80 -2.10
N ILE A 624 -19.73 1.78 -1.55
CA ILE A 624 -18.41 1.89 -0.95
C ILE A 624 -17.45 0.86 -1.54
N PHE A 625 -16.20 1.29 -1.68
CA PHE A 625 -15.07 0.51 -2.18
C PHE A 625 -13.93 0.60 -1.17
N THR A 626 -13.50 -0.55 -0.65
CA THR A 626 -12.41 -0.67 0.31
C THR A 626 -11.39 -1.69 -0.16
N PRO A 627 -10.08 -1.52 0.10
CA PRO A 627 -9.09 -2.54 -0.21
C PRO A 627 -9.49 -3.89 0.38
N ILE A 628 -9.25 -4.98 -0.38
CA ILE A 628 -9.40 -6.34 0.14
C ILE A 628 -8.03 -6.82 0.58
N PHE A 629 -7.95 -7.21 1.85
CA PHE A 629 -6.76 -7.78 2.46
C PHE A 629 -6.68 -9.28 2.19
N ASP A 630 -6.54 -9.59 0.90
CA ASP A 630 -6.38 -10.94 0.35
C ASP A 630 -4.99 -11.10 -0.28
N SER A 631 -3.98 -10.40 0.29
CA SER A 631 -2.56 -10.60 -0.01
C SER A 631 -2.27 -12.08 -0.02
#